data_AF-A0A0M4E7C7-F1
#
_entry.id   AF-A0A0M4E7C7-F1
#
_cell.length_a   1.000
_cell.length_b   1.000
_cell.length_c   1.000
_cell.angle_alpha   90.00
_cell.angle_beta   90.00
_cell.angle_gamma   90.00
#
_symmetry.space_group_name_H-M   'P 1'
#
loop_
_entity.id
_entity.type
_entity.pdbx_description
1 polymer ?
#
loop_
_entity_poly.entity_id
_entity_poly.type
_entity_poly.pdbx_seq_one_letter_code
_entity_poly.pdbx_strand_id
1 'polypeptide(L)' 'MTDRSEPTPGTTPGLRVPLVRGEPAAYVLLFGPHGERREALTTAQLMSLVVDAAGELGFVLSAPPRDS' A
#
# COMPACT_ATOMS: atom_id res chain seq x y z
N MET A 1 4.70 -5.42 -34.21
CA MET A 1 5.96 -5.63 -33.47
C MET A 1 5.72 -5.14 -32.06
N THR A 2 5.26 -6.02 -31.18
CA THR A 2 4.86 -5.68 -29.81
C THR A 2 6.11 -5.71 -28.94
N ASP A 3 6.55 -4.54 -28.49
CA ASP A 3 7.61 -4.41 -27.49
C ASP A 3 7.10 -5.01 -26.17
N ARG A 4 7.48 -6.25 -25.89
CA ARG A 4 7.39 -6.83 -24.54
C ARG A 4 8.70 -6.48 -23.85
N SER A 5 8.73 -5.32 -23.19
CA SER A 5 9.78 -5.04 -22.21
C SER A 5 9.71 -6.12 -21.12
N GLU A 6 10.62 -7.09 -21.17
CA GLU A 6 10.72 -8.14 -20.15
C GLU A 6 11.19 -7.50 -18.83
N PRO A 7 10.57 -7.83 -17.68
CA PRO A 7 10.95 -7.23 -16.42
C PRO A 7 12.37 -7.69 -16.03
N THR A 8 13.26 -6.72 -15.78
CA THR A 8 14.63 -6.96 -15.35
C THR A 8 14.65 -7.84 -14.08
N PRO A 9 15.43 -8.93 -14.05
CA PRO A 9 15.59 -9.76 -12.85
C PRO A 9 16.08 -8.91 -11.67
N GLY A 10 15.30 -8.87 -10.58
CA GLY A 10 15.58 -8.07 -9.39
C GLY A 10 14.76 -6.78 -9.26
N THR A 11 13.98 -6.40 -10.28
CA THR A 11 12.95 -5.36 -10.16
C THR A 11 11.60 -6.04 -9.95
N THR A 12 11.10 -6.07 -8.72
CA THR A 12 9.69 -6.43 -8.50
C THR A 12 8.85 -5.36 -9.21
N PRO A 13 8.11 -5.68 -10.29
CA PRO A 13 7.20 -4.71 -10.90
C PRO A 13 6.23 -4.30 -9.81
N GLY A 14 6.24 -3.02 -9.43
CA GLY A 14 5.60 -2.52 -8.21
C GLY A 14 4.19 -3.09 -8.06
N LEU A 15 4.05 -4.10 -7.21
CA LEU A 15 2.78 -4.77 -6.95
C LEU A 15 1.93 -3.76 -6.18
N ARG A 16 1.17 -2.94 -6.93
CA ARG A 16 0.21 -2.03 -6.34
C ARG A 16 -0.94 -2.87 -5.80
N VAL A 17 -0.96 -3.08 -4.49
CA VAL A 17 -2.05 -3.77 -3.80
C VAL A 17 -3.15 -2.75 -3.51
N PRO A 18 -4.38 -2.92 -4.02
CA PRO A 18 -5.48 -2.03 -3.69
C PRO A 18 -5.77 -2.03 -2.18
N LEU A 19 -5.94 -0.84 -1.63
CA LEU A 19 -6.37 -0.58 -0.27
C LEU A 19 -7.78 0.03 -0.29
N VAL A 20 -8.74 -0.63 0.34
CA VAL A 20 -10.13 -0.15 0.44
C VAL A 20 -10.51 0.06 1.89
N ARG A 21 -11.48 0.94 2.15
CA ARG A 21 -12.09 1.08 3.48
C ARG A 21 -13.14 -0.01 3.66
N GLY A 22 -13.17 -0.66 4.82
CA GLY A 22 -14.15 -1.70 5.15
C GLY A 22 -14.80 -1.50 6.52
N GLU A 23 -15.89 -2.20 6.78
CA GLU A 23 -16.46 -2.41 8.11
C GLU A 23 -16.60 -3.93 8.33
N PRO A 24 -16.30 -4.49 9.53
CA PRO A 24 -15.84 -3.83 10.76
C PRO A 24 -14.33 -3.50 10.79
N ALA A 25 -13.57 -3.90 9.77
CA ALA A 25 -12.13 -3.63 9.66
C ALA A 25 -11.88 -2.33 8.87
N ALA A 26 -11.34 -1.30 9.52
CA ALA A 26 -11.18 0.05 8.98
C ALA A 26 -10.53 0.10 7.58
N TYR A 27 -9.61 -0.82 7.26
CA TYR A 27 -9.00 -0.94 5.94
C TYR A 27 -8.80 -2.39 5.53
N VAL A 28 -8.79 -2.67 4.23
CA VAL A 28 -8.60 -4.02 3.66
C VAL A 28 -7.66 -3.95 2.46
N LEU A 29 -6.65 -4.82 2.45
CA LEU A 29 -5.81 -5.08 1.28
C LEU A 29 -6.42 -6.17 0.40
N LEU A 30 -6.43 -5.95 -0.90
CA LEU A 30 -6.96 -6.90 -1.89
C LEU A 30 -5.82 -7.50 -2.72
N PHE A 31 -5.63 -8.80 -2.62
CA PHE A 31 -4.60 -9.53 -3.34
C PHE A 31 -5.20 -10.37 -4.47
N GLY A 32 -4.41 -10.54 -5.54
CA GLY A 32 -4.82 -11.21 -6.76
C GLY A 32 -5.51 -10.26 -7.75
N PRO A 33 -5.68 -10.68 -9.02
CA PRO A 33 -6.19 -9.83 -10.10
C PRO A 33 -7.62 -9.31 -9.86
N HIS A 34 -8.40 -10.00 -9.04
CA HIS A 34 -9.79 -9.67 -8.74
C HIS A 34 -10.09 -9.57 -7.23
N GLY A 35 -9.05 -9.50 -6.38
CA GLY A 35 -9.23 -9.35 -4.92
C GLY A 35 -9.72 -10.62 -4.21
N GLU A 36 -9.29 -11.78 -4.70
CA GLU A 36 -9.64 -13.11 -4.17
C GLU A 36 -9.21 -13.29 -2.71
N ARG A 37 -8.07 -12.70 -2.34
CA ARG A 37 -7.55 -12.73 -0.97
C ARG A 37 -7.66 -11.35 -0.36
N ARG A 38 -8.34 -11.27 0.77
CA ARG A 38 -8.62 -10.02 1.48
C ARG A 38 -7.95 -10.07 2.84
N GLU A 39 -7.14 -9.07 3.14
CA GLU A 39 -6.48 -8.95 4.44
C GLU A 39 -6.96 -7.68 5.14
N ALA A 40 -7.61 -7.86 6.28
CA ALA A 40 -8.05 -6.76 7.13
C ALA A 40 -6.86 -6.12 7.84
N LEU A 41 -6.83 -4.78 7.86
CA LEU A 41 -5.86 -3.97 8.57
C LEU A 41 -6.56 -3.12 9.63
N THR A 42 -5.99 -3.11 10.81
CA THR A 42 -6.26 -2.08 11.81
C THR A 42 -5.66 -0.75 11.36
N THR A 43 -6.14 0.36 11.92
CA THR A 43 -5.54 1.68 11.71
C THR A 43 -4.05 1.69 12.07
N ALA A 44 -3.65 1.01 13.15
CA ALA A 44 -2.24 0.96 13.57
C ALA A 44 -1.36 0.27 12.51
N GLN A 45 -1.80 -0.88 11.98
CA GLN A 45 -1.07 -1.59 10.92
C GLN A 45 -0.97 -0.75 9.65
N LEU A 46 -2.04 -0.04 9.27
CA LEU A 46 -1.98 0.89 8.15
C LEU A 46 -0.94 1.99 8.39
N MET A 47 -0.93 2.60 9.57
CA MET A 47 0.04 3.66 9.89
C MET A 47 1.49 3.16 9.84
N SER A 48 1.77 1.93 10.29
CA SER A 48 3.09 1.32 10.13
C SER A 48 3.52 1.26 8.67
N LEU A 49 2.66 0.74 7.78
CA LEU A 49 2.96 0.66 6.34
C LEU A 49 3.22 2.04 5.72
N VAL A 50 2.45 3.05 6.11
CA VAL A 50 2.60 4.42 5.59
C VAL A 50 3.91 5.06 6.07
N VAL A 51 4.32 4.83 7.33
CA VAL A 51 5.60 5.30 7.87
C VAL A 51 6.78 4.65 7.13
N ASP A 52 6.74 3.33 6.95
CA ASP A 52 7.81 2.60 6.27
C ASP A 52 7.95 3.07 4.81
N ALA A 53 6.83 3.17 4.08
CA ALA A 53 6.82 3.65 2.71
C ALA A 53 7.29 5.11 2.57
N ALA A 54 6.93 5.99 3.51
CA ALA A 54 7.44 7.36 3.52
C ALA A 54 8.96 7.38 3.70
N GLY A 55 9.50 6.57 4.61
CA GLY A 55 10.93 6.43 4.86
C GLY A 55 11.70 5.94 3.63
N GLU A 56 11.19 4.90 2.94
CA GLU A 56 11.78 4.39 1.70
C GLU A 56 11.84 5.44 0.58
N LEU A 57 10.86 6.35 0.55
CA LEU A 57 10.79 7.45 -0.41
C LEU A 57 11.54 8.71 0.03
N GLY A 58 12.18 8.69 1.21
CA GLY A 58 12.89 9.85 1.77
C GLY A 58 11.97 10.96 2.29
N PHE A 59 10.70 10.64 2.56
CA PHE A 59 9.72 11.55 3.16
C PHE A 59 9.62 11.37 4.67
N VAL A 60 9.21 12.44 5.35
CA VAL A 60 8.85 12.42 6.77
C VAL A 60 7.38 12.76 6.91
N LEU A 61 6.66 11.99 7.72
CA LEU A 61 5.25 12.25 8.01
C LEU A 61 5.14 13.22 9.19
N SER A 62 4.42 14.32 8.97
CA SER A 62 4.04 15.26 10.02
C SER A 62 2.54 15.24 10.20
N ALA A 63 2.06 15.11 11.44
CA ALA A 63 0.66 15.33 11.73
C ALA A 63 0.29 16.80 11.43
N PRO A 64 -0.92 17.08 10.92
CA PRO A 64 -1.37 18.45 10.76
C PRO A 64 -1.37 19.17 12.12
N PRO A 65 -1.13 20.50 12.16
CA PRO A 65 -1.22 21.27 13.39
C PRO A 65 -2.61 21.05 14.00
N ARG A 66 -2.65 20.81 15.30
CA ARG A 66 -3.91 20.73 16.04
C ARG A 66 -4.37 22.16 16.31
N ASP A 67 -5.51 22.53 15.75
CA ASP A 67 -6.19 23.75 16.16
C ASP A 67 -6.44 23.65 17.68
N SER A 68 -5.82 24.56 18.42
CA SER A 68 -5.91 24.63 19.89
C SER A 68 -6.91 25.71 20.29
#